data_AF-A0A7W0XU52-F1
#
_entry.id   AF-A0A7W0XU52-F1
#
_cell.length_a   1.000
_cell.length_b   1.000
_cell.length_c   1.000
_cell.angle_alpha   90.00
_cell.angle_beta   90.00
_cell.angle_gamma   90.00
#
_symmetry.space_group_name_H-M   'P 1'
#
loop_
_entity.id
_entity.type
_entity.pdbx_description
1 polymer ?
#
loop_
_entity_poly.entity_id
_entity_poly.type
_entity_poly.pdbx_seq_one_letter_code
_entity_poly.pdbx_strand_id
1 'polypeptide(L)' 'MTDNQLVVRGLKVHFPIRRGIVFDRTIGHVKAVDGVDFDLARGRTYGLVGESG' A
#
# COMPACT_ATOMS: atom_id res chain seq x y z
N MET A 1 9.42 -21.12 -16.45
CA MET A 1 9.54 -19.95 -15.55
C MET A 1 8.43 -19.00 -15.90
N THR A 2 7.57 -18.61 -14.95
CA THR A 2 6.53 -17.61 -15.20
C THR A 2 7.22 -16.25 -15.44
N ASP A 3 6.99 -15.66 -16.61
CA ASP A 3 7.48 -14.31 -16.94
C ASP A 3 6.63 -13.28 -16.18
N ASN A 4 7.00 -13.04 -14.92
CA ASN A 4 6.37 -12.04 -14.07
C ASN A 4 6.84 -10.64 -14.51
N GLN A 5 5.91 -9.82 -14.98
CA GLN A 5 6.17 -8.44 -15.40
C GLN A 5 6.36 -7.51 -14.20
N LEU A 6 5.67 -7.79 -13.08
CA LEU A 6 5.83 -7.06 -11.83
C LEU A 6 5.77 -8.03 -10.65
N VAL A 7 6.73 -7.89 -9.75
CA VAL A 7 6.81 -8.64 -8.48
C VAL A 7 6.86 -7.60 -7.36
N VAL A 8 5.88 -7.63 -6.48
CA VAL A 8 5.80 -6.74 -5.32
C VAL A 8 5.86 -7.57 -4.05
N ARG A 9 6.71 -7.13 -3.11
CA ARG A 9 6.88 -7.78 -1.81
C ARG A 9 6.84 -6.73 -0.71
N GLY A 10 6.05 -6.98 0.34
CA GLY A 10 5.95 -6.18 1.55
C GLY A 10 5.51 -4.74 1.31
N LEU A 11 4.65 -4.48 0.30
CA LEU A 11 4.20 -3.12 0.00
C LEU A 11 3.51 -2.49 1.22
N LYS A 12 3.97 -1.28 1.58
CA LYS A 12 3.41 -0.51 2.69
C LYS A 12 3.19 0.94 2.25
N VAL A 13 2.01 1.45 2.54
CA VAL A 13 1.61 2.84 2.30
C VAL A 13 0.96 3.35 3.57
N HIS A 14 1.73 4.09 4.37
CA HIS A 14 1.31 4.58 5.68
C HIS A 14 1.36 6.11 5.71
N PHE A 15 0.23 6.74 6.06
CA PHE A 15 0.11 8.20 6.15
C PHE A 15 0.17 8.66 7.61
N PRO A 16 1.02 9.63 7.97
CA PRO A 16 1.13 10.09 9.35
C PRO A 16 -0.11 10.87 9.78
N ILE A 17 -0.61 10.55 10.97
CA ILE A 17 -1.61 11.36 11.67
C ILE A 17 -0.84 12.33 12.55
N ARG A 18 -0.98 13.63 12.27
CA ARG A 18 -0.32 14.70 13.01
C ARG A 18 -1.28 15.41 13.97
N ARG A 19 -0.77 15.86 15.12
CA ARG A 19 -1.54 16.62 16.10
C ARG A 19 -0.66 17.63 16.84
N GLY A 20 -1.05 18.89 16.79
CA GLY A 20 -0.56 19.97 17.64
C GLY A 20 -0.92 21.34 17.07
N ILE A 21 -1.07 22.35 17.93
CA ILE A 21 -1.47 23.71 17.53
C ILE A 21 -0.25 24.61 17.25
N VAL A 22 0.82 24.41 18.03
CA VAL A 22 2.07 25.21 17.93
C VAL A 22 3.25 24.36 17.41
N PHE A 23 3.29 23.08 17.79
CA PHE A 23 4.27 22.11 17.30
C PHE A 23 3.53 20.87 16.82
N ASP A 24 3.75 20.49 15.57
CA ASP A 24 3.06 19.36 14.97
C ASP A 24 3.86 18.07 15.17
N ARG A 25 3.25 17.06 15.80
CA ARG A 25 3.89 15.75 16.07
C ARG A 25 3.08 14.62 15.48
N THR A 26 3.77 13.63 14.92
CA THR A 26 3.15 12.39 14.47
C THR A 26 2.71 11.57 15.69
N ILE A 27 1.42 11.31 15.79
CA ILE A 27 0.81 10.53 16.89
C ILE A 27 0.35 9.13 16.46
N GLY A 28 0.37 8.85 15.16
CA GLY A 28 -0.05 7.57 14.60
C GLY A 28 0.10 7.57 13.09
N HIS A 29 -0.31 6.47 12.45
CA HIS A 29 -0.38 6.36 11.00
C HIS A 29 -1.69 5.68 10.57
N VAL A 30 -2.33 6.23 9.55
CA VAL A 30 -3.33 5.49 8.76
C VAL A 30 -2.58 4.56 7.83
N LYS A 31 -2.88 3.27 7.91
CA LYS A 31 -2.25 2.24 7.08
C LYS A 31 -3.16 1.95 5.88
N ALA A 32 -2.89 2.59 4.74
CA ALA A 32 -3.66 2.37 3.51
C ALA A 32 -3.31 1.03 2.84
N VAL A 33 -2.04 0.62 2.94
CA VAL A 33 -1.56 -0.71 2.54
C VAL A 33 -0.56 -1.16 3.60
N ASP A 34 -0.66 -2.38 4.13
CA ASP A 34 0.30 -2.90 5.12
C ASP A 34 0.74 -4.34 4.80
N GLY A 35 1.91 -4.47 4.17
CA GLY A 35 2.59 -5.75 3.98
C GLY A 35 1.99 -6.63 2.89
N VAL A 36 1.58 -6.04 1.76
CA VAL A 36 0.97 -6.79 0.65
C VAL A 36 2.04 -7.35 -0.30
N ASP A 37 1.91 -8.64 -0.62
CA ASP A 37 2.70 -9.35 -1.62
C ASP A 37 1.83 -9.71 -2.83
N PHE A 38 2.30 -9.43 -4.04
CA PHE A 38 1.61 -9.89 -5.26
C PHE A 38 2.53 -9.93 -6.48
N ASP A 39 2.15 -10.74 -7.46
CA ASP A 39 2.83 -10.89 -8.75
C ASP A 39 1.87 -10.65 -9.90
N LEU A 40 2.26 -9.82 -10.88
CA LEU A 40 1.56 -9.68 -12.16
C LEU A 40 2.36 -10.38 -13.25
N ALA A 41 1.80 -11.47 -13.76
CA ALA A 41 2.29 -12.13 -14.97
C ALA A 41 2.11 -11.23 -16.19
N ARG A 42 3.07 -11.28 -17.11
CA ARG A 42 3.00 -10.55 -18.39
C ARG A 42 1.75 -10.96 -19.19
N GLY A 43 1.13 -9.97 -19.85
CA GLY A 43 -0.01 -10.20 -20.74
C GLY A 43 -1.33 -10.52 -20.02
N ARG A 44 -1.40 -10.32 -18.71
CA ARG A 44 -2.63 -10.46 -17.92
C ARG A 44 -3.09 -9.12 -17.37
N THR A 45 -4.41 -9.00 -17.22
CA THR A 45 -5.06 -7.86 -16.56
C THR A 45 -5.61 -8.32 -15.22
N TYR A 46 -5.36 -7.54 -14.16
CA TYR A 46 -5.86 -7.79 -12.82
C TYR A 46 -6.74 -6.61 -12.39
N GLY A 47 -7.90 -6.90 -11.80
CA GLY A 47 -8.78 -5.89 -11.22
C GLY A 47 -8.58 -5.81 -9.72
N LEU A 48 -8.27 -4.63 -9.20
CA LEU A 48 -8.31 -4.36 -7.76
C LEU A 48 -9.73 -3.90 -7.40
N VAL A 49 -10.36 -4.57 -6.44
CA VAL A 49 -11.72 -4.30 -5.99
C VAL A 49 -11.76 -4.20 -4.47
N GLY A 50 -12.70 -3.44 -3.93
CA GLY A 50 -12.89 -3.29 -2.49
C GLY A 50 -14.06 -2.38 -2.15
N GLU A 51 -14.52 -2.49 -0.91
CA GLU A 51 -15.40 -1.51 -0.26
C GLU A 51 -14.68 -0.14 -0.14
N SER A 52 -15.45 0.94 0.00
CA SER A 52 -14.87 2.26 0.28
C SER A 52 -14.09 2.27 1.59
N GLY A 53 -12.84 2.72 1.54
CA GLY A 53 -11.97 2.95 2.69
C GLY A 53 -11.09 4.16 2.47
#